data_AF-A0A2V3PJZ1-F1
#
_entry.id   AF-A0A2V3PJZ1-F1
#
_cell.length_a   1.000
_cell.length_b   1.000
_cell.length_c   1.000
_cell.angle_alpha   90.00
_cell.angle_beta   90.00
_cell.angle_gamma   90.00
#
_symmetry.space_group_name_H-M   'P 1'
#
loop_
_entity.id
_entity.type
_entity.pdbx_description
1 polymer ?
#
loop_
_entity_poly.entity_id
_entity_poly.type
_entity_poly.pdbx_seq_one_letter_code
_entity_poly.pdbx_strand_id
1 'polypeptide(L)'
;MKKEIVIDTNNLYVRTLMKLFNEFMLEEVAGCVFTENRLKNKITQAALIFEDERKQLIAQNRGNLPMFNAVEFSKFNVVFKQ
;
A
#
# COMPACT_ATOMS: atom_id res chain seq x y z
N MET A 1 4.75 -21.50 -9.50
CA MET A 1 3.84 -20.47 -10.07
C MET A 1 3.80 -19.30 -9.10
N LYS A 2 3.98 -18.06 -9.57
CA LYS A 2 3.92 -16.87 -8.69
C LYS A 2 2.47 -16.61 -8.29
N LYS A 3 2.24 -16.12 -7.07
CA LYS A 3 0.92 -15.67 -6.61
C LYS A 3 0.66 -14.27 -7.17
N GLU A 4 -0.51 -14.05 -7.76
CA GLU A 4 -0.90 -12.74 -8.26
C GLU A 4 -1.56 -11.91 -7.16
N ILE A 5 -1.05 -10.71 -6.95
CA ILE A 5 -1.65 -9.69 -6.09
C ILE A 5 -2.20 -8.61 -7.00
N VAL A 6 -3.53 -8.48 -7.03
CA VAL A 6 -4.22 -7.48 -7.83
C VAL A 6 -4.42 -6.22 -7.00
N ILE A 7 -3.91 -5.11 -7.51
CA ILE A 7 -4.08 -3.77 -6.93
C ILE A 7 -5.03 -2.99 -7.84
N ASP A 8 -6.24 -2.74 -7.33
CA ASP A 8 -7.18 -1.82 -7.97
C ASP A 8 -6.74 -0.37 -7.76
N THR A 9 -6.43 0.32 -8.85
CA THR A 9 -5.98 1.71 -8.86
C THR A 9 -7.12 2.72 -8.75
N ASN A 10 -8.37 2.29 -8.86
CA ASN A 10 -9.56 3.09 -8.56
C ASN A 10 -9.97 3.04 -7.08
N ASN A 11 -9.48 2.05 -6.33
CA ASN A 11 -9.68 1.96 -4.89
C ASN A 11 -9.13 3.20 -4.16
N LEU A 12 -9.96 3.85 -3.33
CA LEU A 12 -9.62 5.12 -2.66
C LEU A 12 -8.45 4.97 -1.68
N TYR A 13 -8.35 3.83 -0.98
CA TYR A 13 -7.22 3.55 -0.10
C TYR A 13 -5.91 3.48 -0.89
N VAL A 14 -5.89 2.75 -2.02
CA VAL A 14 -4.71 2.63 -2.90
C VAL A 14 -4.28 4.00 -3.44
N ARG A 15 -5.22 4.79 -3.97
CA ARG A 15 -4.93 6.14 -4.47
C ARG A 15 -4.35 7.04 -3.38
N THR A 16 -4.86 6.92 -2.16
CA THR A 16 -4.34 7.67 -1.01
C THR A 16 -2.92 7.23 -0.69
N LEU A 17 -2.63 5.93 -0.63
CA LEU A 17 -1.26 5.44 -0.41
C LEU A 17 -0.28 5.97 -1.47
N MET A 18 -0.65 5.97 -2.76
CA MET A 18 0.19 6.52 -3.83
C MET A 18 0.51 8.01 -3.61
N LYS A 19 -0.47 8.81 -3.20
CA LYS A 19 -0.26 10.23 -2.86
C LYS A 19 0.67 10.39 -1.66
N LEU A 20 0.46 9.59 -0.60
CA LEU A 20 1.30 9.62 0.60
C LEU A 20 2.76 9.27 0.30
N PHE A 21 3.00 8.28 -0.56
CA PHE A 21 4.35 7.95 -1.02
C PHE A 21 4.96 9.10 -1.84
N ASN A 22 4.19 9.74 -2.72
CA ASN A 22 4.67 10.91 -3.46
C ASN A 22 5.06 12.07 -2.53
N GLU A 23 4.22 12.38 -1.53
CA GLU A 23 4.54 13.39 -0.52
C GLU A 23 5.82 13.03 0.25
N PHE A 24 5.94 11.78 0.70
CA PHE A 24 7.15 11.29 1.36
C PHE A 24 8.40 11.46 0.49
N MET A 25 8.35 11.08 -0.79
CA MET A 25 9.48 11.23 -1.70
C MET A 25 9.90 12.70 -1.86
N LEU A 26 8.94 13.63 -1.90
CA LEU A 26 9.24 15.06 -1.96
C LEU A 26 9.89 15.56 -0.67
N GLU A 27 9.38 15.16 0.49
CA GLU A 27 9.97 15.53 1.78
C GLU A 27 11.39 14.94 1.95
N GLU A 28 11.62 13.70 1.52
CA GLU A 28 12.94 13.04 1.54
C GLU A 28 13.96 13.79 0.68
N VAL A 29 13.62 14.09 -0.57
CA VAL A 29 14.52 14.81 -1.49
C VAL A 29 14.79 16.24 -1.02
N ALA A 30 13.85 16.85 -0.29
CA ALA A 30 14.03 18.16 0.33
C ALA A 30 14.88 18.12 1.62
N GLY A 31 15.28 16.94 2.10
CA GLY A 31 16.06 16.78 3.33
C GLY A 31 15.27 17.07 4.60
N CYS A 32 13.94 16.90 4.58
CA CYS A 32 13.12 17.08 5.77
C CYS A 32 13.43 16.00 6.82
N VAL A 33 13.32 16.35 8.10
CA VAL A 33 13.53 15.41 9.21
C VAL A 33 12.20 14.70 9.54
N PHE A 34 12.27 13.46 10.04
CA PHE A 34 11.11 12.66 10.51
C PHE A 34 10.05 12.30 9.45
N THR A 35 10.43 12.34 8.18
CA THR A 35 9.63 11.94 7.00
C THR A 35 9.03 10.54 7.12
N GLU A 36 9.84 9.54 7.47
CA GLU A 36 9.39 8.15 7.65
C GLU A 36 8.31 8.04 8.73
N ASN A 37 8.49 8.75 9.86
CA ASN A 37 7.51 8.75 10.95
C ASN A 37 6.19 9.40 10.51
N ARG A 38 6.25 10.51 9.76
CA ARG A 38 5.06 11.13 9.16
C ARG A 38 4.36 10.20 8.17
N LEU A 39 5.11 9.53 7.28
CA LEU A 39 4.55 8.56 6.34
C LEU A 39 3.82 7.44 7.08
N LYS A 40 4.46 6.83 8.09
CA LYS A 40 3.86 5.76 8.91
C LYS A 40 2.56 6.20 9.59
N ASN A 41 2.54 7.42 10.14
CA ASN A 41 1.34 7.98 10.77
C ASN A 41 0.23 8.21 9.74
N LYS A 42 0.55 8.80 8.58
CA LYS A 42 -0.43 9.04 7.50
C LYS A 42 -0.99 7.73 6.93
N ILE A 43 -0.17 6.68 6.77
CA ILE A 43 -0.63 5.34 6.34
C ILE A 43 -1.59 4.74 7.38
N THR A 44 -1.27 4.85 8.67
CA THR A 44 -2.14 4.37 9.75
C THR A 44 -3.50 5.08 9.71
N GLN A 45 -3.51 6.41 9.56
CA GLN A 45 -4.75 7.18 9.45
C GLN A 45 -5.55 6.81 8.20
N ALA A 46 -4.89 6.68 7.04
CA ALA A 46 -5.57 6.26 5.81
C ALA A 46 -6.20 4.87 5.94
N ALA A 47 -5.56 3.93 6.65
CA ALA A 47 -6.10 2.59 6.89
C ALA A 47 -7.35 2.60 7.78
N LEU A 48 -7.48 3.59 8.66
CA LEU A 48 -8.68 3.80 9.50
C LEU A 48 -9.78 4.51 8.71
N ILE A 49 -9.45 5.53 7.93
CA ILE A 49 -10.43 6.31 7.14
C ILE A 49 -11.04 5.45 6.02
N PHE A 50 -10.22 4.65 5.33
CA PHE A 50 -10.63 3.82 4.19
C PHE A 50 -10.63 2.33 4.56
N GLU A 51 -11.17 2.01 5.74
CA GLU A 51 -11.17 0.64 6.26
C GLU A 51 -11.90 -0.33 5.32
N ASP A 52 -13.02 0.10 4.73
CA ASP A 52 -13.84 -0.73 3.85
C ASP A 52 -13.14 -1.01 2.52
N GLU A 53 -12.55 0.01 1.88
CA GLU A 53 -11.75 -0.16 0.67
C GLU A 53 -10.53 -1.05 0.92
N ARG A 54 -9.93 -0.94 2.10
CA ARG A 54 -8.82 -1.82 2.52
C ARG A 54 -9.29 -3.27 2.71
N LYS A 55 -10.46 -3.50 3.33
CA LYS A 55 -11.06 -4.83 3.47
C LYS A 55 -11.39 -5.44 2.11
N GLN A 56 -11.93 -4.65 1.18
CA GLN A 56 -12.20 -5.09 -0.19
C GLN A 56 -10.92 -5.54 -0.89
N LEU A 57 -9.84 -4.77 -0.79
CA LEU A 57 -8.54 -5.12 -1.37
C LEU A 57 -7.98 -6.42 -0.77
N ILE A 58 -8.14 -6.62 0.54
CA ILE A 58 -7.74 -7.87 1.22
C ILE A 58 -8.58 -9.05 0.73
N ALA A 59 -9.90 -8.87 0.62
CA ALA A 59 -10.82 -9.92 0.18
C ALA A 59 -10.55 -10.33 -1.29
N GLN A 60 -10.30 -9.35 -2.16
CA GLN A 60 -9.93 -9.56 -3.56
C GLN A 60 -8.68 -10.43 -3.73
N ASN A 61 -7.74 -10.32 -2.79
CA ASN A 61 -6.47 -11.03 -2.81
C ASN A 61 -6.42 -12.21 -1.83
N ARG A 62 -7.56 -12.65 -1.30
CA ARG A 62 -7.63 -13.70 -0.28
C ARG A 62 -6.93 -14.98 -0.77
N GLY A 63 -6.01 -15.51 0.04
CA GLY A 63 -5.18 -16.69 -0.29
C GLY A 63 -3.91 -16.38 -1.08
N ASN A 64 -3.83 -15.21 -1.72
CA ASN A 64 -2.66 -14.76 -2.47
C ASN A 64 -1.76 -13.79 -1.71
N LEU A 65 -2.25 -13.19 -0.62
CA LEU A 65 -1.46 -12.27 0.21
C LEU A 65 -0.30 -12.98 0.93
N PRO A 66 0.84 -12.28 1.12
CA PRO A 66 1.94 -12.81 1.93
C PRO A 66 1.50 -13.01 3.39
N MET A 67 2.00 -14.07 4.03
CA MET A 67 1.84 -14.27 5.46
C MET A 67 3.05 -13.72 6.21
N PHE A 68 2.77 -12.87 7.22
CA PHE A 68 3.76 -12.32 8.16
C PHE A 68 4.86 -11.45 7.54
N ASN A 69 5.64 -10.80 8.41
CA ASN A 69 6.65 -9.75 8.15
C ASN A 69 7.80 -10.14 7.19
N ALA A 70 7.72 -11.27 6.49
CA ALA A 70 8.67 -11.72 5.49
C ALA A 70 7.98 -11.79 4.12
N VAL A 71 7.94 -10.66 3.42
CA VAL A 71 7.48 -10.61 2.03
C VAL A 71 8.63 -11.04 1.13
N GLU A 72 8.57 -12.26 0.60
CA GLU A 72 9.51 -12.70 -0.42
C GLU A 72 8.99 -12.29 -1.81
N PHE A 73 9.34 -11.09 -2.27
CA PHE A 73 8.83 -10.49 -3.50
C PHE A 73 8.99 -11.37 -4.75
N SER A 74 10.00 -12.24 -4.80
CA SER A 74 10.21 -13.19 -5.91
C SER A 74 9.01 -14.14 -6.12
N LYS A 75 8.22 -14.41 -5.07
CA LYS A 75 7.07 -15.32 -5.09
C LYS A 75 5.77 -14.66 -5.55
N PHE A 76 5.75 -13.34 -5.69
CA PHE A 76 4.55 -12.59 -6.03
C PHE A 76 4.71 -11.86 -7.37
N ASN A 77 3.58 -11.68 -8.05
CA ASN A 77 3.46 -10.79 -9.18
C ASN A 77 2.38 -9.75 -8.86
N VAL A 78 2.73 -8.46 -8.87
CA VAL A 78 1.78 -7.38 -8.61
C VAL A 78 1.16 -6.94 -9.93
N VAL A 79 -0.16 -7.00 -10.01
CA VAL A 79 -0.93 -6.63 -11.21
C VAL A 79 -1.79 -5.42 -10.87
N PHE A 80 -1.59 -4.32 -11.59
CA PHE A 80 -2.42 -3.13 -11.45
C PHE A 80 -3.64 -3.24 -12.37
N LYS A 81 -4.84 -3.05 -11.82
CA LYS A 81 -6.08 -2.94 -12.58
C LYS A 81 -6.70 -1.57 -12.36
N GLN A 82 -7.41 -1.08 -13.37
CA GLN A 82 -8.31 0.05 -13.27
C GLN A 82 -9.72 -0.50 -13.14
#